data_AF-A0A5K0VY57-F1
#
_entry.id   AF-A0A5K0VY57-F1
#
_cell.length_a   1.000
_cell.length_b   1.000
_cell.length_c   1.000
_cell.angle_alpha   90.00
_cell.angle_beta   90.00
_cell.angle_gamma   90.00
#
_symmetry.space_group_name_H-M   'P 1'
#
loop_
_entity.id
_entity.type
_entity.pdbx_description
1 polymer ?
#
loop_
_entity_poly.entity_id
_entity_poly.type
_entity_poly.pdbx_seq_one_letter_code
_entity_poly.pdbx_strand_id
1 'polypeptide(L)' 'EEVEIESRALKHKGKLSAVVVDIRKKGTLEAVALGRQWMSMPSKY' A
#
# COMPACT_ATOMS: atom_id res chain seq x y z
N GLU A 1 3.53 19.75 3.61
CA GLU A 1 2.42 19.05 4.29
C GLU A 1 2.90 17.68 4.73
N GLU A 2 2.43 17.19 5.88
CA GLU A 2 2.69 15.82 6.34
C GLU A 2 1.52 14.91 5.97
N VAL A 3 1.83 13.66 5.62
CA VAL A 3 0.84 12.63 5.29
C VAL A 3 1.08 11.38 6.11
N GLU A 4 0.00 10.67 6.41
CA GLU A 4 0.02 9.32 6.96
C GLU A 4 -0.16 8.32 5.81
N ILE A 5 0.66 7.26 5.83
CA ILE A 5 0.64 6.21 4.82
C ILE A 5 0.33 4.89 5.52
N GLU A 6 -0.79 4.29 5.17
CA GLU A 6 -1.14 2.94 5.60
C GLU A 6 -1.16 2.00 4.40
N SER A 7 -0.66 0.78 4.59
CA SER A 7 -0.68 -0.22 3.53
C SER A 7 -1.19 -1.55 4.04
N ARG A 8 -1.85 -2.29 3.15
CA ARG A 8 -2.36 -3.63 3.43
C ARG A 8 -2.22 -4.55 2.23
N ALA A 9 -1.78 -5.77 2.48
CA ALA A 9 -1.81 -6.83 1.49
C ALA A 9 -3.25 -7.34 1.35
N LEU A 10 -3.77 -7.36 0.12
CA LEU A 10 -5.13 -7.84 -0.18
C LEU A 10 -5.16 -9.30 -0.60
N LYS A 11 -4.16 -9.72 -1.39
CA LYS A 11 -4.12 -11.06 -1.98
C LYS A 11 -2.70 -11.47 -2.28
N HIS A 12 -2.45 -12.77 -2.21
CA HIS A 12 -1.22 -13.39 -2.68
C HIS A 12 -1.53 -14.35 -3.85
N LYS A 13 -0.65 -14.39 -4.85
CA LYS A 13 -0.71 -15.31 -6.00
C LYS A 13 0.71 -15.69 -6.41
N GLY A 14 1.14 -16.90 -6.06
CA GLY A 14 2.52 -17.33 -6.33
C GLY A 14 3.50 -16.41 -5.62
N LYS A 15 4.42 -15.75 -6.35
CA LYS A 15 5.35 -14.77 -5.78
C LYS A 15 4.82 -13.32 -5.81
N LEU A 16 3.57 -13.12 -6.20
CA LEU A 16 2.95 -11.80 -6.33
C LEU A 16 2.03 -11.48 -5.17
N SER A 17 2.16 -10.28 -4.61
CA SER A 17 1.27 -9.74 -3.59
C SER A 17 0.57 -8.49 -4.11
N ALA A 18 -0.76 -8.46 -4.06
CA ALA A 18 -1.55 -7.27 -4.30
C ALA A 18 -1.58 -6.43 -3.02
N VAL A 19 -1.22 -5.15 -3.13
CA VAL A 19 -1.15 -4.22 -2.01
C VAL A 19 -2.01 -3.00 -2.33
N VAL A 20 -2.76 -2.53 -1.33
CA VAL A 20 -3.38 -1.21 -1.34
C VAL A 20 -2.60 -0.30 -0.41
N VAL A 21 -2.36 0.93 -0.86
CA VAL A 21 -1.74 2.00 -0.09
C VAL A 21 -2.73 3.16 0.00
N ASP A 22 -3.04 3.58 1.20
CA ASP A 22 -3.91 4.69 1.52
C ASP A 22 -3.05 5.85 2.03
N ILE A 23 -3.19 7.03 1.43
CA ILE A 23 -2.40 8.22 1.77
C ILE A 23 -3.39 9.31 2.19
N ARG A 24 -3.25 9.79 3.43
CA ARG A 24 -4.12 10.80 4.03
C ARG A 24 -3.32 11.97 4.61
N LYS A 25 -3.91 13.17 4.64
CA LYS A 25 -3.32 14.30 5.35
C LYS A 25 -3.31 14.02 6.85
N LYS A 26 -2.16 14.27 7.48
CA LYS A 26 -2.01 14.08 8.92
C LYS A 26 -2.87 15.10 9.67
N GLY A 27 -3.63 14.63 10.66
CA GLY A 27 -4.50 15.45 11.51
C GLY A 27 -5.92 15.69 11.00
N THR A 28 -6.16 15.67 9.68
CA THR A 28 -7.53 15.77 9.12
C THR A 28 -8.07 14.45 8.59
N LEU A 29 -7.19 13.46 8.36
CA LEU A 29 -7.51 12.18 7.71
C LEU A 29 -8.11 12.33 6.30
N GLU A 30 -7.98 13.50 5.70
CA GLU A 30 -8.45 13.79 4.35
C GLU A 30 -7.68 12.93 3.33
N ALA A 31 -8.41 12.23 2.46
CA ALA A 31 -7.82 11.37 1.45
C ALA A 31 -7.04 12.19 0.42
N VAL A 32 -5.77 11.85 0.22
CA VAL A 32 -4.90 12.46 -0.78
C VAL A 32 -4.79 11.54 -2.01
N ALA A 33 -4.58 10.24 -1.78
CA ALA A 33 -4.46 9.26 -2.85
C ALA A 33 -4.73 7.83 -2.38
N LEU A 34 -5.12 6.98 -3.33
CA LEU A 34 -5.25 5.53 -3.14
C LEU A 34 -4.45 4.80 -4.24
N GLY A 35 -3.42 4.07 -3.82
CA GLY A 35 -2.60 3.24 -4.71
C GLY A 35 -3.04 1.78 -4.68
N ARG A 36 -3.07 1.13 -5.86
CA ARG A 36 -3.17 -0.34 -5.99
C ARG A 36 -2.00 -0.85 -6.78
N GLN A 37 -1.21 -1.76 -6.22
CA GLN A 37 -0.02 -2.28 -6.86
C GLN A 37 0.12 -3.79 -6.68
N TRP A 38 0.79 -4.43 -7.63
CA TRP A 38 1.25 -5.81 -7.53
C TRP A 38 2.76 -5.80 -7.35
N MET A 39 3.23 -6.44 -6.28
CA MET A 39 4.65 -6.57 -5.99
C MET A 39 5.08 -8.03 -6.15
N SER A 40 6.18 -8.28 -6.84
CA SER A 40 6.81 -9.61 -6.86
C SER A 40 7.91 -9.67 -5.82
N MET A 41 7.89 -10.69 -4.96
CA MET A 41 8.98 -10.93 -4.01
C MET A 41 9.76 -12.19 -4.44
N PRO A 42 11.01 -12.04 -4.93
CA PRO A 42 11.85 -13.19 -5.20
C PRO A 42 12.27 -13.85 -3.88
N SER A 43 12.26 -15.18 -3.83
CA SER A 43 12.48 -15.99 -2.61
C SER A 43 13.96 -16.07 -2.16
N LYS A 44 14.74 -14.99 -2.31
CA LYS A 44 16.19 -15.05 -2.08
C LYS A 44 16.66 -14.80 -0.65
N TYR A 45 15.75 -14.72 0.32
CA TYR A 45 16.05 -14.76 1.75
C TYR A 45 14.96 -15.52 2.48
#